data_AF-A0AAU4II60-F1
#
_entry.id   AF-A0AAU4II60-F1
#
_cell.length_a   1.000
_cell.length_b   1.000
_cell.length_c   1.000
_cell.angle_alpha   90.00
_cell.angle_beta   90.00
_cell.angle_gamma   90.00
#
_symmetry.space_group_name_H-M   'P 1'
#
loop_
_entity.id
_entity.type
_entity.pdbx_description
1 polymer ?
#
loop_
_entity_poly.entity_id
_entity_poly.type
_entity_poly.pdbx_seq_one_letter_code
_entity_poly.pdbx_strand_id
1 'polypeptide(L)'
;MTAYAELRAQLATLTTEAFRPELAEIDRLPTLEIARLMNAEDATVPAAVAGELETIAAAIDGIAERMARGGRLIYAGAGTAGRMGVLDASECPPTFNTDPSEVVGLIAGGPSAMVKAVEGAEDSRELAAEDLTALALTAEDTVIGISASGRTPYAIGAVEFARARGALTVGLSCNAGSALAAAADHGIEVVVGPELLTGSTRLKAGTAQKLVLNLISTLTMIRLGKTYGNLMVDMRSSNEKLRARARRIVSLATGAPDAEIEAALTASDGEVKQAILVILGGVDGPTAGELLTASKGHLRAALTQTPR
;
A
#
# COMPACT_ATOMS: atom_id res chain seq x y z
N MET A 1 -8.99 16.33 35.41
CA MET A 1 -9.42 17.27 34.35
C MET A 1 -10.63 16.66 33.67
N THR A 2 -11.42 17.40 32.89
CA THR A 2 -12.48 16.78 32.07
C THR A 2 -11.83 16.10 30.86
N ALA A 3 -12.43 15.03 30.33
CA ALA A 3 -11.94 14.33 29.14
C ALA A 3 -11.73 15.28 27.94
N TYR A 4 -12.59 16.31 27.82
CA TYR A 4 -12.45 17.36 26.81
C TYR A 4 -11.23 18.26 27.01
N ALA A 5 -10.88 18.60 28.25
CA ALA A 5 -9.69 19.41 28.55
C ALA A 5 -8.40 18.64 28.24
N GLU A 6 -8.37 17.34 28.52
CA GLU A 6 -7.26 16.45 28.18
C GLU A 6 -7.09 16.30 26.67
N LEU A 7 -8.19 16.09 25.92
CA LEU A 7 -8.17 16.05 24.47
C LEU A 7 -7.62 17.36 23.87
N ARG A 8 -8.08 18.53 24.36
CA ARG A 8 -7.57 19.83 23.89
C ARG A 8 -6.07 20.01 24.16
N ALA A 9 -5.60 19.60 25.34
CA ALA A 9 -4.18 19.67 25.67
C ALA A 9 -3.35 18.76 24.76
N GLN A 10 -3.85 17.57 24.44
CA GLN A 10 -3.18 16.64 23.53
C GLN A 10 -3.15 17.17 22.08
N LEU A 11 -4.25 17.74 21.58
CA LEU A 11 -4.30 18.34 20.23
C LEU A 11 -3.26 19.45 20.08
N ALA A 12 -3.06 20.28 21.11
CA ALA A 12 -2.10 21.37 21.08
C ALA A 12 -0.63 20.90 20.94
N THR A 13 -0.33 19.62 21.21
CA THR A 13 1.02 19.05 21.04
C THR A 13 1.23 18.39 19.69
N LEU A 14 0.18 18.18 18.88
CA LEU A 14 0.29 17.50 17.60
C LEU A 14 0.78 18.46 16.51
N THR A 15 1.85 18.07 15.81
CA THR A 15 2.35 18.81 14.66
C THR A 15 1.28 18.96 13.56
N THR A 16 0.45 17.94 13.37
CA THR A 16 -0.68 17.96 12.41
C THR A 16 -1.74 19.01 12.70
N GLU A 17 -1.81 19.53 13.93
CA GLU A 17 -2.79 20.53 14.38
C GLU A 17 -2.17 21.92 14.57
N ALA A 18 -0.85 22.05 14.35
CA ALA A 18 -0.12 23.27 14.66
C ALA A 18 -0.50 24.42 13.71
N PHE A 19 -0.80 25.57 14.30
CA PHE A 19 -1.07 26.82 13.57
C PHE A 19 0.24 27.48 13.12
N ARG A 20 0.22 28.07 11.92
CA ARG A 20 1.36 28.78 11.30
C ARG A 20 1.08 30.28 11.16
N PRO A 21 1.60 31.13 12.06
CA PRO A 21 1.33 32.58 12.04
C PRO A 21 1.74 33.27 10.73
N GLU A 22 2.77 32.79 10.06
CA GLU A 22 3.24 33.31 8.79
C GLU A 22 2.27 33.06 7.62
N LEU A 23 1.31 32.15 7.80
CA LEU A 23 0.24 31.84 6.83
C LEU A 23 -1.14 32.34 7.28
N ALA A 24 -1.22 33.16 8.34
CA ALA A 24 -2.50 33.58 8.92
C ALA A 24 -3.44 34.29 7.92
N GLU A 25 -2.87 34.96 6.91
CA GLU A 25 -3.59 35.75 5.91
C GLU A 25 -3.50 35.13 4.51
N ILE A 26 -3.29 33.81 4.42
CA ILE A 26 -3.16 33.08 3.14
C ILE A 26 -4.38 33.28 2.22
N ASP A 27 -5.56 33.52 2.79
CA ASP A 27 -6.81 33.79 2.08
C ASP A 27 -6.83 35.13 1.34
N ARG A 28 -5.87 36.04 1.63
CA ARG A 28 -5.72 37.33 0.96
C ARG A 28 -4.71 37.33 -0.18
N LEU A 29 -3.94 36.26 -0.34
CA LEU A 29 -2.93 36.17 -1.37
C LEU A 29 -3.55 35.91 -2.75
N PRO A 30 -2.92 36.37 -3.85
CA PRO A 30 -3.28 35.94 -5.19
C PRO A 30 -3.22 34.41 -5.31
N THR A 31 -4.15 33.82 -6.07
CA THR A 31 -4.27 32.36 -6.22
C THR A 31 -2.96 31.69 -6.66
N LEU A 32 -2.18 32.34 -7.53
CA LEU A 32 -0.87 31.80 -7.96
C LEU A 32 0.13 31.71 -6.79
N GLU A 33 0.11 32.65 -5.85
CA GLU A 33 0.99 32.61 -4.68
C GLU A 33 0.57 31.49 -3.73
N ILE A 34 -0.74 31.32 -3.49
CA ILE A 34 -1.27 30.19 -2.70
C ILE A 34 -0.85 28.85 -3.32
N ALA A 35 -0.95 28.72 -4.65
CA ALA A 35 -0.53 27.52 -5.37
C ALA A 35 0.98 27.25 -5.25
N ARG A 36 1.82 28.29 -5.32
CA ARG A 36 3.28 28.16 -5.13
C ARG A 36 3.61 27.74 -3.70
N LEU A 37 2.94 28.30 -2.71
CA LEU A 37 3.10 27.92 -1.30
C LEU A 37 2.72 26.45 -1.10
N MET A 38 1.53 26.04 -1.57
CA MET A 38 1.09 24.64 -1.47
C MET A 38 2.08 23.68 -2.14
N ASN A 39 2.56 24.01 -3.35
CA ASN A 39 3.52 23.15 -4.05
C ASN A 39 4.88 23.06 -3.34
N ALA A 40 5.35 24.16 -2.73
CA ALA A 40 6.57 24.16 -1.94
C ALA A 40 6.45 23.26 -0.70
N GLU A 41 5.27 23.26 -0.05
CA GLU A 41 4.95 22.34 1.05
C GLU A 41 4.95 20.88 0.57
N ASP A 42 4.29 20.58 -0.55
CA ASP A 42 4.23 19.22 -1.12
C ASP A 42 5.62 18.67 -1.47
N ALA A 43 6.54 19.54 -1.91
CA ALA A 43 7.91 19.15 -2.26
C ALA A 43 8.72 18.61 -1.06
N THR A 44 8.28 18.88 0.18
CA THR A 44 8.94 18.37 1.39
C THR A 44 8.56 16.93 1.71
N VAL A 45 7.42 16.45 1.21
CA VAL A 45 6.83 15.16 1.59
C VAL A 45 7.72 13.96 1.21
N PRO A 46 8.30 13.87 0.00
CA PRO A 46 9.17 12.74 -0.35
C PRO A 46 10.41 12.62 0.56
N ALA A 47 10.96 13.74 1.02
CA ALA A 47 12.10 13.73 1.94
C ALA A 47 11.71 13.20 3.34
N ALA A 48 10.52 13.53 3.82
CA ALA A 48 9.98 12.97 5.06
C ALA A 48 9.79 11.45 4.94
N VAL A 49 9.22 10.97 3.82
CA VAL A 49 9.10 9.52 3.54
C VAL A 49 10.48 8.86 3.45
N ALA A 50 11.45 9.53 2.83
CA ALA A 50 12.82 9.03 2.72
C ALA A 50 13.47 8.78 4.09
N GLY A 51 13.13 9.58 5.10
CA GLY A 51 13.59 9.41 6.48
C GLY A 51 13.13 8.10 7.15
N GLU A 52 12.03 7.51 6.67
CA GLU A 52 11.41 6.31 7.25
C GLU A 52 11.69 5.02 6.45
N LEU A 53 12.55 5.08 5.42
CA LEU A 53 12.74 3.96 4.48
C LEU A 53 13.24 2.67 5.13
N GLU A 54 14.06 2.76 6.19
CA GLU A 54 14.53 1.56 6.90
C GLU A 54 13.38 0.82 7.59
N THR A 55 12.51 1.55 8.28
CA THR A 55 11.32 0.99 8.93
C THR A 55 10.30 0.49 7.91
N ILE A 56 10.08 1.24 6.84
CA ILE A 56 9.19 0.84 5.73
C ILE A 56 9.70 -0.46 5.08
N ALA A 57 11.01 -0.57 4.82
CA ALA A 57 11.61 -1.77 4.25
C ALA A 57 11.48 -2.99 5.17
N ALA A 58 11.70 -2.83 6.48
CA ALA A 58 11.52 -3.90 7.45
C ALA A 58 10.06 -4.40 7.50
N ALA A 59 9.09 -3.47 7.47
CA ALA A 59 7.67 -3.82 7.41
C ALA A 59 7.33 -4.58 6.11
N ILE A 60 7.83 -4.13 4.96
CA ILE A 60 7.64 -4.79 3.66
C ILE A 60 8.15 -6.24 3.68
N ASP A 61 9.33 -6.47 4.26
CA ASP A 61 9.90 -7.81 4.32
C ASP A 61 9.04 -8.75 5.16
N GLY A 62 8.54 -8.29 6.32
CA GLY A 62 7.57 -9.03 7.13
C GLY A 62 6.24 -9.29 6.41
N ILE A 63 5.71 -8.29 5.69
CA ILE A 63 4.48 -8.43 4.89
C ILE A 63 4.66 -9.47 3.78
N ALA A 64 5.76 -9.38 3.03
CA ALA A 64 6.03 -10.32 1.94
C ALA A 64 6.17 -11.76 2.45
N GLU A 65 6.82 -11.97 3.60
CA GLU A 65 6.90 -13.29 4.24
C GLU A 65 5.53 -13.86 4.62
N ARG A 66 4.64 -13.02 5.15
CA ARG A 66 3.27 -13.37 5.54
C ARG A 66 2.41 -13.72 4.33
N MET A 67 2.44 -12.88 3.30
CA MET A 67 1.71 -13.13 2.06
C MET A 67 2.21 -14.37 1.32
N ALA A 68 3.52 -14.66 1.37
CA ALA A 68 4.08 -15.89 0.81
C ALA A 68 3.56 -17.18 1.48
N ARG A 69 2.99 -17.08 2.70
CA ARG A 69 2.32 -18.18 3.42
C ARG A 69 0.80 -18.20 3.22
N GLY A 70 0.27 -17.33 2.35
CA GLY A 70 -1.17 -17.21 2.07
C GLY A 70 -1.90 -16.19 2.94
N GLY A 71 -1.17 -15.38 3.71
CA GLY A 71 -1.75 -14.24 4.44
C GLY A 71 -2.15 -13.09 3.54
N ARG A 72 -2.99 -12.19 4.05
CA ARG A 72 -3.46 -10.98 3.34
C ARG A 72 -2.81 -9.72 3.90
N LEU A 73 -2.78 -8.68 3.09
CA LEU A 73 -2.45 -7.32 3.50
C LEU A 73 -3.73 -6.50 3.70
N ILE A 74 -3.98 -6.03 4.91
CA ILE A 74 -5.23 -5.35 5.27
C ILE A 74 -4.91 -3.94 5.75
N TYR A 75 -5.43 -2.92 5.06
CA TYR A 75 -5.37 -1.53 5.48
C TYR A 75 -6.60 -1.18 6.32
N ALA A 76 -6.44 -0.43 7.42
CA ALA A 76 -7.55 0.01 8.26
C ALA A 76 -7.37 1.49 8.67
N GLY A 77 -8.35 2.32 8.34
CA GLY A 77 -8.32 3.73 8.72
C GLY A 77 -9.68 4.41 8.59
N ALA A 78 -9.74 5.68 8.96
CA ALA A 78 -10.94 6.50 8.84
C ALA A 78 -10.72 7.67 7.88
N GLY A 79 -11.81 8.21 7.33
CA GLY A 79 -11.75 9.39 6.47
C GLY A 79 -10.75 9.25 5.32
N THR A 80 -9.88 10.25 5.13
CA THR A 80 -8.85 10.23 4.08
C THR A 80 -7.91 9.02 4.19
N ALA A 81 -7.49 8.67 5.40
CA ALA A 81 -6.58 7.54 5.63
C ALA A 81 -7.19 6.20 5.17
N GLY A 82 -8.44 5.94 5.55
CA GLY A 82 -9.17 4.75 5.08
C GLY A 82 -9.36 4.75 3.55
N ARG A 83 -9.66 5.91 2.96
CA ARG A 83 -9.77 6.05 1.49
C ARG A 83 -8.45 5.77 0.77
N MET A 84 -7.31 6.19 1.32
CA MET A 84 -5.99 5.88 0.74
C MET A 84 -5.71 4.37 0.77
N GLY A 85 -6.07 3.69 1.86
CA GLY A 85 -5.99 2.22 1.95
C GLY A 85 -6.85 1.53 0.89
N VAL A 86 -8.11 1.94 0.74
CA VAL A 86 -9.02 1.41 -0.29
C VAL A 86 -8.48 1.66 -1.70
N LEU A 87 -7.93 2.86 -1.96
CA LEU A 87 -7.35 3.21 -3.25
C LEU A 87 -6.19 2.27 -3.62
N ASP A 88 -5.19 2.13 -2.75
CA ASP A 88 -4.02 1.29 -3.01
C ASP A 88 -4.40 -0.20 -3.18
N ALA A 89 -5.30 -0.71 -2.33
CA ALA A 89 -5.83 -2.06 -2.45
C ALA A 89 -6.52 -2.30 -3.81
N SER A 90 -7.32 -1.34 -4.28
CA SER A 90 -8.06 -1.47 -5.56
C SER A 90 -7.14 -1.51 -6.79
N GLU A 91 -5.92 -0.98 -6.68
CA GLU A 91 -4.93 -0.96 -7.74
C GLU A 91 -4.10 -2.26 -7.79
N CYS A 92 -4.12 -3.08 -6.73
CA CYS A 92 -3.34 -4.32 -6.67
C CYS A 92 -3.80 -5.37 -7.71
N PRO A 93 -5.10 -5.68 -7.89
CA PRO A 93 -5.55 -6.66 -8.89
C PRO A 93 -5.16 -6.30 -10.33
N PRO A 94 -5.45 -5.09 -10.86
CA PRO A 94 -5.10 -4.76 -12.24
C PRO A 94 -3.59 -4.58 -12.48
N THR A 95 -2.79 -4.42 -11.42
CA THR A 95 -1.34 -4.17 -11.49
C THR A 95 -0.52 -5.44 -11.28
N PHE A 96 -0.91 -6.32 -10.35
CA PHE A 96 -0.13 -7.50 -9.97
C PHE A 96 -0.89 -8.81 -10.15
N ASN A 97 -2.07 -8.75 -10.81
CA ASN A 97 -2.96 -9.88 -11.03
C ASN A 97 -3.24 -10.65 -9.72
N THR A 98 -3.43 -9.89 -8.64
CA THR A 98 -3.80 -10.42 -7.33
C THR A 98 -5.29 -10.69 -7.28
N ASP A 99 -5.70 -11.66 -6.46
CA ASP A 99 -7.09 -11.79 -6.08
C ASP A 99 -7.49 -10.57 -5.22
N PRO A 100 -8.69 -9.97 -5.42
CA PRO A 100 -9.13 -8.82 -4.63
C PRO A 100 -9.16 -9.05 -3.11
N SER A 101 -9.11 -10.30 -2.65
CA SER A 101 -9.01 -10.64 -1.22
C SER A 101 -7.59 -10.63 -0.66
N GLU A 102 -6.54 -10.60 -1.49
CA GLU A 102 -5.13 -10.59 -1.04
C GLU A 102 -4.72 -9.25 -0.44
N VAL A 103 -5.27 -8.13 -0.95
CA VAL A 103 -5.04 -6.78 -0.45
C VAL A 103 -6.38 -6.09 -0.24
N VAL A 104 -6.71 -5.74 1.00
CA VAL A 104 -8.04 -5.27 1.40
C VAL A 104 -7.96 -3.91 2.09
N GLY A 105 -8.80 -2.97 1.68
CA GLY A 105 -8.97 -1.68 2.37
C GLY A 105 -10.23 -1.63 3.22
N LEU A 106 -10.07 -1.47 4.53
CA LEU A 106 -11.13 -1.16 5.48
C LEU A 106 -11.18 0.34 5.76
N ILE A 107 -12.40 0.88 5.70
CA ILE A 107 -12.70 2.27 6.03
C ILE A 107 -13.77 2.31 7.12
N ALA A 108 -13.49 3.03 8.21
CA ALA A 108 -14.45 3.22 9.29
C ALA A 108 -15.76 3.81 8.76
N GLY A 109 -16.89 3.18 9.10
CA GLY A 109 -18.22 3.51 8.56
C GLY A 109 -18.58 2.75 7.27
N GLY A 110 -17.72 1.83 6.82
CA GLY A 110 -17.97 0.91 5.72
C GLY A 110 -17.98 1.57 4.34
N PRO A 111 -18.45 0.87 3.28
CA PRO A 111 -18.34 1.33 1.89
C PRO A 111 -18.96 2.72 1.63
N SER A 112 -19.99 3.12 2.38
CA SER A 112 -20.60 4.44 2.26
C SER A 112 -19.63 5.59 2.62
N ALA A 113 -18.67 5.31 3.50
CA ALA A 113 -17.63 6.25 3.94
C ALA A 113 -16.69 6.67 2.80
N MET A 114 -16.66 5.88 1.70
CA MET A 114 -15.86 6.18 0.51
C MET A 114 -16.30 7.50 -0.15
N VAL A 115 -17.61 7.77 -0.17
CA VAL A 115 -18.20 8.92 -0.87
C VAL A 115 -18.79 9.98 0.07
N LYS A 116 -19.08 9.63 1.33
CA LYS A 116 -19.64 10.54 2.34
C LYS A 116 -18.88 10.37 3.66
N ALA A 117 -18.67 11.43 4.42
CA ALA A 117 -18.12 11.26 5.77
C ALA A 117 -19.17 10.61 6.68
N VAL A 118 -18.73 9.72 7.57
CA VAL A 118 -19.57 9.09 8.60
C VAL A 118 -19.06 9.56 9.95
N GLU A 119 -19.88 10.35 10.64
CA GLU A 119 -19.53 10.96 11.93
C GLU A 119 -19.42 9.88 13.03
N GLY A 120 -18.40 10.00 13.89
CA GLY A 120 -18.18 9.10 15.03
C GLY A 120 -17.61 7.71 14.72
N ALA A 121 -17.56 7.30 13.44
CA ALA A 121 -17.01 5.99 13.07
C ALA A 121 -15.50 5.86 13.39
N GLU A 122 -14.76 6.98 13.32
CA GLU A 122 -13.33 7.00 13.62
C GLU A 122 -12.99 6.81 15.11
N ASP A 123 -13.97 7.04 15.97
CA ASP A 123 -13.83 7.00 17.43
C ASP A 123 -14.10 5.61 18.04
N SER A 124 -14.48 4.61 17.24
CA SER A 124 -14.79 3.26 17.74
C SER A 124 -13.65 2.27 17.50
N ARG A 125 -13.09 1.73 18.58
CA ARG A 125 -12.14 0.59 18.55
C ARG A 125 -12.87 -0.72 18.25
N GLU A 126 -14.09 -0.85 18.76
CA GLU A 126 -14.95 -2.02 18.65
C GLU A 126 -15.32 -2.26 17.19
N LEU A 127 -15.66 -1.21 16.44
CA LEU A 127 -15.96 -1.29 15.02
C LEU A 127 -14.80 -1.88 14.23
N ALA A 128 -13.55 -1.51 14.55
CA ALA A 128 -12.38 -2.09 13.89
C ALA A 128 -12.24 -3.60 14.16
N ALA A 129 -12.50 -4.03 15.40
CA ALA A 129 -12.50 -5.44 15.77
C ALA A 129 -13.62 -6.23 15.08
N GLU A 130 -14.80 -5.63 14.93
CA GLU A 130 -15.93 -6.20 14.20
C GLU A 130 -15.59 -6.40 12.71
N ASP A 131 -15.06 -5.36 12.06
CA ASP A 131 -14.65 -5.41 10.65
C ASP A 131 -13.59 -6.49 10.40
N LEU A 132 -12.56 -6.56 11.26
CA LEU A 132 -11.50 -7.58 11.16
C LEU A 132 -12.01 -8.99 11.48
N THR A 133 -12.99 -9.12 12.39
CA THR A 133 -13.64 -10.41 12.66
C THR A 133 -14.47 -10.86 11.47
N ALA A 134 -15.18 -9.95 10.80
CA ALA A 134 -15.95 -10.24 9.59
C ALA A 134 -15.06 -10.70 8.44
N LEU A 135 -13.82 -10.21 8.36
CA LEU A 135 -12.79 -10.70 7.43
C LEU A 135 -12.15 -12.03 7.84
N ALA A 136 -12.53 -12.61 8.98
CA ALA A 136 -11.91 -13.80 9.55
C ALA A 136 -10.38 -13.66 9.67
N LEU A 137 -9.91 -12.56 10.29
CA LEU A 137 -8.49 -12.29 10.48
C LEU A 137 -7.75 -13.46 11.14
N THR A 138 -6.59 -13.79 10.59
CA THR A 138 -5.69 -14.87 11.04
C THR A 138 -4.31 -14.34 11.43
N ALA A 139 -3.49 -15.17 12.07
CA ALA A 139 -2.11 -14.83 12.41
C ALA A 139 -1.17 -14.70 11.18
N GLU A 140 -1.59 -15.19 10.00
CA GLU A 140 -0.82 -15.02 8.77
C GLU A 140 -1.10 -13.68 8.10
N ASP A 141 -2.17 -12.98 8.47
CA ASP A 141 -2.47 -11.66 7.90
C ASP A 141 -1.52 -10.59 8.45
N THR A 142 -1.47 -9.46 7.73
CA THR A 142 -0.87 -8.21 8.21
C THR A 142 -1.93 -7.11 8.23
N VAL A 143 -1.99 -6.35 9.33
CA VAL A 143 -2.88 -5.19 9.45
C VAL A 143 -2.07 -3.92 9.57
N ILE A 144 -2.36 -2.95 8.71
CA ILE A 144 -1.78 -1.61 8.75
C ILE A 144 -2.86 -0.62 9.20
N GLY A 145 -2.72 -0.12 10.42
CA GLY A 145 -3.51 1.01 10.91
C GLY A 145 -2.98 2.31 10.32
N ILE A 146 -3.86 3.15 9.78
CA ILE A 146 -3.49 4.40 9.12
C ILE A 146 -4.21 5.57 9.79
N SER A 147 -3.44 6.51 10.33
CA SER A 147 -3.98 7.73 10.95
C SER A 147 -2.95 8.86 10.90
N ALA A 148 -3.27 9.98 10.23
CA ALA A 148 -2.37 11.13 10.19
C ALA A 148 -2.04 11.65 11.60
N SER A 149 -3.05 11.72 12.47
CA SER A 149 -2.86 12.15 13.86
C SER A 149 -2.10 11.14 14.71
N GLY A 150 -2.10 9.85 14.31
CA GLY A 150 -1.52 8.75 15.06
C GLY A 150 -2.29 8.38 16.33
N ARG A 151 -3.49 8.94 16.52
CA ARG A 151 -4.34 8.72 17.72
C ARG A 151 -5.75 8.23 17.41
N THR A 152 -6.12 8.04 16.14
CA THR A 152 -7.49 7.66 15.76
C THR A 152 -7.87 6.32 16.40
N PRO A 153 -8.91 6.26 17.24
CA PRO A 153 -9.29 5.05 17.96
C PRO A 153 -9.53 3.84 17.05
N TYR A 154 -10.22 4.00 15.91
CA TYR A 154 -10.44 2.90 14.96
C TYR A 154 -9.13 2.28 14.45
N ALA A 155 -8.15 3.10 14.05
CA ALA A 155 -6.86 2.60 13.54
C ALA A 155 -6.04 1.90 14.64
N ILE A 156 -6.06 2.44 15.87
CA ILE A 156 -5.39 1.81 17.01
C ILE A 156 -6.06 0.49 17.39
N GLY A 157 -7.39 0.47 17.46
CA GLY A 157 -8.17 -0.74 17.75
C GLY A 157 -7.92 -1.84 16.73
N ALA A 158 -7.80 -1.50 15.44
CA ALA A 158 -7.45 -2.45 14.39
C ALA A 158 -6.08 -3.12 14.64
N VAL A 159 -5.05 -2.31 14.96
CA VAL A 159 -3.70 -2.79 15.24
C VAL A 159 -3.65 -3.63 16.52
N GLU A 160 -4.25 -3.16 17.61
CA GLU A 160 -4.27 -3.90 18.88
C GLU A 160 -5.00 -5.25 18.74
N PHE A 161 -6.15 -5.27 18.06
CA PHE A 161 -6.91 -6.49 17.81
C PHE A 161 -6.11 -7.49 16.95
N ALA A 162 -5.48 -7.01 15.89
CA ALA A 162 -4.65 -7.83 15.01
C ALA A 162 -3.44 -8.41 15.75
N ARG A 163 -2.76 -7.60 16.55
CA ARG A 163 -1.64 -8.04 17.39
C ARG A 163 -2.05 -9.14 18.36
N ALA A 164 -3.20 -8.99 19.01
CA ALA A 164 -3.75 -10.01 19.92
C ALA A 164 -4.09 -11.34 19.22
N ARG A 165 -4.29 -11.33 17.88
CA ARG A 165 -4.50 -12.52 17.05
C ARG A 165 -3.21 -13.08 16.45
N GLY A 166 -2.05 -12.48 16.73
CA GLY A 166 -0.75 -12.91 16.22
C GLY A 166 -0.45 -12.48 14.79
N ALA A 167 -1.29 -11.62 14.20
CA ALA A 167 -1.03 -10.99 12.90
C ALA A 167 0.14 -10.00 13.02
N LEU A 168 0.86 -9.78 11.91
CA LEU A 168 1.85 -8.70 11.86
C LEU A 168 1.13 -7.35 11.86
N THR A 169 1.68 -6.36 12.57
CA THR A 169 1.03 -5.05 12.68
C THR A 169 1.94 -3.88 12.32
N VAL A 170 1.38 -2.94 11.57
CA VAL A 170 2.06 -1.69 11.17
C VAL A 170 1.19 -0.49 11.55
N GLY A 171 1.78 0.51 12.18
CA GLY A 171 1.12 1.78 12.50
C GLY A 171 1.70 2.90 11.66
N LEU A 172 0.92 3.48 10.75
CA LEU A 172 1.34 4.59 9.88
C LEU A 172 0.73 5.91 10.36
N SER A 173 1.59 6.84 10.80
CA SER A 173 1.19 8.17 11.27
C SER A 173 2.06 9.31 10.76
N CYS A 174 1.65 10.55 11.03
CA CYS A 174 2.38 11.77 10.68
C CYS A 174 2.76 12.62 11.90
N ASN A 175 2.70 12.05 13.10
CA ASN A 175 3.19 12.65 14.33
C ASN A 175 4.18 11.68 14.99
N ALA A 176 5.29 12.20 15.49
CA ALA A 176 6.26 11.41 16.24
C ALA A 176 5.70 10.95 17.60
N GLY A 177 6.13 9.78 18.06
CA GLY A 177 5.74 9.23 19.36
C GLY A 177 4.24 8.94 19.48
N SER A 178 3.60 8.58 18.37
CA SER A 178 2.17 8.36 18.29
C SER A 178 1.71 7.08 19.00
N ALA A 179 0.49 7.11 19.53
CA ALA A 179 -0.12 5.93 20.17
C ALA A 179 -0.28 4.77 19.19
N LEU A 180 -0.55 5.06 17.91
CA LEU A 180 -0.64 4.07 16.86
C LEU A 180 0.70 3.37 16.59
N ALA A 181 1.80 4.12 16.50
CA ALA A 181 3.13 3.54 16.32
C ALA A 181 3.52 2.66 17.52
N ALA A 182 3.22 3.11 18.75
CA ALA A 182 3.50 2.35 19.97
C ALA A 182 2.70 1.04 20.09
N ALA A 183 1.54 0.93 19.43
CA ALA A 183 0.71 -0.26 19.46
C ALA A 183 1.13 -1.33 18.43
N ALA A 184 1.94 -0.96 17.43
CA ALA A 184 2.30 -1.81 16.29
C ALA A 184 3.67 -2.50 16.45
N ASP A 185 3.94 -3.56 15.66
CA ASP A 185 5.29 -4.14 15.54
C ASP A 185 6.24 -3.20 14.79
N HIS A 186 5.72 -2.54 13.76
CA HIS A 186 6.43 -1.50 13.02
C HIS A 186 5.66 -0.17 13.08
N GLY A 187 6.20 0.82 13.77
CA GLY A 187 5.68 2.19 13.77
C GLY A 187 6.38 3.04 12.70
N ILE A 188 5.66 3.44 11.65
CA ILE A 188 6.16 4.32 10.58
C ILE A 188 5.60 5.73 10.82
N GLU A 189 6.48 6.67 11.17
CA GLU A 189 6.08 8.02 11.59
C GLU A 189 6.59 9.09 10.62
N VAL A 190 5.86 9.31 9.52
CA VAL A 190 6.27 10.28 8.48
C VAL A 190 5.88 11.70 8.90
N VAL A 191 6.76 12.37 9.65
CA VAL A 191 6.53 13.74 10.14
C VAL A 191 6.70 14.77 9.01
N VAL A 192 5.59 15.20 8.42
CA VAL A 192 5.54 16.17 7.30
C VAL A 192 5.48 17.65 7.74
N GLY A 193 5.53 17.91 9.05
CA GLY A 193 5.33 19.24 9.60
C GLY A 193 3.86 19.71 9.57
N PRO A 194 3.57 20.95 9.99
CA PRO A 194 2.21 21.47 10.01
C PRO A 194 1.67 21.66 8.59
N GLU A 195 0.35 21.51 8.44
CA GLU A 195 -0.32 21.64 7.14
C GLU A 195 -0.45 23.09 6.68
N LEU A 196 -0.63 23.30 5.37
CA LEU A 196 -0.90 24.62 4.79
C LEU A 196 -2.18 25.24 5.40
N LEU A 197 -3.21 24.41 5.54
CA LEU A 197 -4.43 24.73 6.28
C LEU A 197 -4.41 23.92 7.57
N THR A 198 -4.39 24.62 8.71
CA THR A 198 -4.32 24.01 10.05
C THR A 198 -5.31 22.84 10.19
N GLY A 199 -4.79 21.67 10.56
CA GLY A 199 -5.59 20.44 10.75
C GLY A 199 -6.04 19.74 9.47
N SER A 200 -5.80 20.29 8.27
CA SER A 200 -6.20 19.68 7.00
C SER A 200 -5.24 18.58 6.55
N THR A 201 -5.17 17.49 7.32
CA THR A 201 -4.26 16.36 7.08
C THR A 201 -4.54 15.56 5.81
N ARG A 202 -5.59 15.91 5.06
CA ARG A 202 -5.81 15.39 3.70
C ARG A 202 -4.78 15.89 2.67
N LEU A 203 -3.93 16.84 3.05
CA LEU A 203 -2.90 17.45 2.21
C LEU A 203 -1.57 16.68 2.34
N LYS A 204 -0.54 17.24 3.01
CA LYS A 204 0.79 16.60 3.06
C LYS A 204 0.75 15.23 3.72
N ALA A 205 0.04 15.08 4.83
CA ALA A 205 -0.07 13.79 5.52
C ALA A 205 -0.77 12.73 4.65
N GLY A 206 -1.84 13.10 3.94
CA GLY A 206 -2.50 12.23 2.96
C GLY A 206 -1.59 11.84 1.80
N THR A 207 -0.79 12.79 1.28
CA THR A 207 0.23 12.51 0.25
C THR A 207 1.30 11.56 0.76
N ALA A 208 1.81 11.77 1.98
CA ALA A 208 2.79 10.88 2.61
C ALA A 208 2.24 9.46 2.76
N GLN A 209 0.99 9.32 3.24
CA GLN A 209 0.32 8.04 3.35
C GLN A 209 0.24 7.33 2.00
N LYS A 210 -0.18 8.04 0.93
CA LYS A 210 -0.20 7.45 -0.41
C LYS A 210 1.16 6.93 -0.85
N LEU A 211 2.22 7.72 -0.65
CA LEU A 211 3.58 7.33 -1.03
C LEU A 211 4.04 6.08 -0.26
N VAL A 212 3.78 6.01 1.05
CA VAL A 212 4.13 4.85 1.87
C VAL A 212 3.33 3.61 1.46
N LEU A 213 2.02 3.72 1.24
CA LEU A 213 1.20 2.59 0.81
C LEU A 213 1.65 2.06 -0.54
N ASN A 214 1.99 2.94 -1.49
CA ASN A 214 2.52 2.52 -2.79
C ASN A 214 3.89 1.84 -2.66
N LEU A 215 4.77 2.28 -1.74
CA LEU A 215 6.00 1.56 -1.43
C LEU A 215 5.68 0.16 -0.89
N ILE A 216 4.75 0.08 0.06
CA ILE A 216 4.38 -1.18 0.71
C ILE A 216 3.84 -2.18 -0.32
N SER A 217 2.77 -1.83 -1.05
CA SER A 217 2.14 -2.73 -2.02
C SER A 217 3.10 -3.10 -3.15
N THR A 218 3.76 -2.11 -3.77
CA THR A 218 4.64 -2.36 -4.92
C THR A 218 5.84 -3.20 -4.54
N LEU A 219 6.55 -2.85 -3.47
CA LEU A 219 7.77 -3.57 -3.09
C LEU A 219 7.45 -4.95 -2.54
N THR A 220 6.34 -5.12 -1.82
CA THR A 220 5.84 -6.46 -1.43
C THR A 220 5.62 -7.33 -2.66
N MET A 221 4.94 -6.82 -3.69
CA MET A 221 4.67 -7.58 -4.91
C MET A 221 5.95 -7.90 -5.71
N ILE A 222 6.95 -7.00 -5.69
CA ILE A 222 8.29 -7.30 -6.22
C ILE A 222 8.94 -8.44 -5.43
N ARG A 223 8.88 -8.41 -4.09
CA ARG A 223 9.43 -9.46 -3.22
C ARG A 223 8.71 -10.80 -3.37
N LEU A 224 7.45 -10.81 -3.82
CA LEU A 224 6.65 -12.00 -4.15
C LEU A 224 6.83 -12.47 -5.61
N GLY A 225 7.74 -11.86 -6.38
CA GLY A 225 8.04 -12.29 -7.75
C GLY A 225 6.96 -11.93 -8.78
N LYS A 226 6.09 -10.94 -8.50
CA LYS A 226 5.09 -10.42 -9.45
C LYS A 226 5.72 -9.62 -10.60
N THR A 227 7.00 -9.29 -10.50
CA THR A 227 7.75 -8.52 -11.50
C THR A 227 8.99 -9.27 -12.00
N TYR A 228 9.54 -8.82 -13.14
CA TYR A 228 10.85 -9.20 -13.65
C TYR A 228 11.63 -7.94 -14.02
N GLY A 229 12.62 -7.59 -13.21
CA GLY A 229 13.19 -6.24 -13.26
C GLY A 229 12.10 -5.20 -12.95
N ASN A 230 11.92 -4.24 -13.84
CA ASN A 230 10.85 -3.23 -13.76
C ASN A 230 9.61 -3.57 -14.61
N LEU A 231 9.51 -4.82 -15.12
CA LEU A 231 8.39 -5.27 -15.93
C LEU A 231 7.34 -5.99 -15.07
N MET A 232 6.08 -5.59 -15.25
CA MET A 232 4.90 -6.19 -14.65
C MET A 232 4.52 -7.48 -15.40
N VAL A 233 5.16 -8.58 -15.04
CA VAL A 233 5.05 -9.85 -15.79
C VAL A 233 3.94 -10.79 -15.28
N ASP A 234 3.37 -10.52 -14.11
CA ASP A 234 2.24 -11.30 -13.58
C ASP A 234 0.93 -10.66 -14.06
N MET A 235 0.59 -10.92 -15.33
CA MET A 235 -0.64 -10.42 -15.94
C MET A 235 -1.20 -11.40 -16.96
N ARG A 236 -2.53 -11.52 -16.99
CA ARG A 236 -3.27 -12.29 -17.99
C ARG A 236 -4.01 -11.37 -18.96
N SER A 237 -3.91 -11.65 -20.25
CA SER A 237 -4.55 -10.82 -21.28
C SER A 237 -6.06 -11.08 -21.37
N SER A 238 -6.88 -10.34 -20.63
CA SER A 238 -8.35 -10.44 -20.69
C SER A 238 -9.02 -9.51 -21.70
N ASN A 239 -8.28 -8.55 -22.29
CA ASN A 239 -8.77 -7.64 -23.32
C ASN A 239 -7.66 -7.23 -24.30
N GLU A 240 -8.02 -6.59 -25.41
CA GLU A 240 -7.07 -6.23 -26.48
C GLU A 240 -5.92 -5.35 -26.01
N LYS A 241 -6.20 -4.38 -25.13
CA LYS A 241 -5.17 -3.51 -24.53
C LYS A 241 -4.16 -4.33 -23.71
N LEU A 242 -4.65 -5.27 -22.90
CA LEU A 242 -3.80 -6.15 -22.10
C LEU A 242 -3.02 -7.14 -22.97
N ARG A 243 -3.58 -7.60 -24.09
CA ARG A 243 -2.85 -8.43 -25.07
C ARG A 243 -1.70 -7.68 -25.73
N ALA A 244 -1.94 -6.44 -26.16
CA ALA A 244 -0.89 -5.57 -26.71
C ALA A 244 0.21 -5.28 -25.66
N ARG A 245 -0.18 -5.06 -24.40
CA ARG A 245 0.76 -4.88 -23.29
C ARG A 245 1.57 -6.16 -23.02
N ALA A 246 0.93 -7.32 -22.98
CA ALA A 246 1.57 -8.61 -22.78
C ALA A 246 2.68 -8.85 -23.84
N ARG A 247 2.35 -8.71 -25.12
CA ARG A 247 3.34 -8.79 -26.22
C ARG A 247 4.52 -7.85 -26.02
N ARG A 248 4.24 -6.58 -25.68
CA ARG A 248 5.29 -5.58 -25.45
C ARG A 248 6.20 -5.96 -24.28
N ILE A 249 5.65 -6.52 -23.21
CA ILE A 249 6.43 -6.95 -22.05
C ILE A 249 7.32 -8.14 -22.40
N VAL A 250 6.78 -9.15 -23.09
CA VAL A 250 7.58 -10.29 -23.57
C VAL A 250 8.70 -9.80 -24.47
N SER A 251 8.39 -8.93 -25.44
CA SER A 251 9.40 -8.31 -26.32
C SER A 251 10.50 -7.58 -25.54
N LEU A 252 10.14 -6.74 -24.56
CA LEU A 252 11.12 -6.03 -23.74
C LEU A 252 11.97 -6.97 -22.87
N ALA A 253 11.39 -8.07 -22.41
CA ALA A 253 12.08 -9.03 -21.56
C ALA A 253 13.04 -9.95 -22.33
N THR A 254 12.70 -10.28 -23.58
CA THR A 254 13.40 -11.34 -24.34
C THR A 254 14.14 -10.85 -25.58
N GLY A 255 13.73 -9.73 -26.18
CA GLY A 255 14.23 -9.27 -27.47
C GLY A 255 13.81 -10.16 -28.66
N ALA A 256 12.90 -11.11 -28.45
CA ALA A 256 12.47 -12.06 -29.48
C ALA A 256 11.60 -11.39 -30.57
N PRO A 257 11.56 -11.96 -31.80
CA PRO A 257 10.68 -11.49 -32.86
C PRO A 257 9.21 -11.80 -32.57
N ASP A 258 8.30 -11.02 -33.17
CA ASP A 258 6.84 -11.13 -32.97
C ASP A 258 6.29 -12.55 -33.14
N ALA A 259 6.77 -13.31 -34.13
CA ALA A 259 6.29 -14.67 -34.37
C ALA A 259 6.60 -15.62 -33.19
N GLU A 260 7.77 -15.47 -32.58
CA GLU A 260 8.17 -16.28 -31.42
C GLU A 260 7.41 -15.86 -30.16
N ILE A 261 7.19 -14.55 -29.98
CA ILE A 261 6.37 -14.01 -28.89
C ILE A 261 4.93 -14.54 -28.96
N GLU A 262 4.32 -14.52 -30.14
CA GLU A 262 2.95 -15.02 -30.33
C GLU A 262 2.85 -16.52 -30.06
N ALA A 263 3.84 -17.30 -30.53
CA ALA A 263 3.90 -18.73 -30.25
C ALA A 263 4.03 -19.02 -28.74
N ALA A 264 4.92 -18.31 -28.05
CA ALA A 264 5.15 -18.49 -26.62
C ALA A 264 3.93 -18.07 -25.77
N LEU A 265 3.28 -16.94 -26.11
CA LEU A 265 2.05 -16.50 -25.45
C LEU A 265 0.91 -17.48 -25.68
N THR A 266 0.77 -18.03 -26.89
CA THR A 266 -0.24 -19.06 -27.19
C THR A 266 0.02 -20.34 -26.40
N ALA A 267 1.27 -20.80 -26.34
CA ALA A 267 1.67 -21.98 -25.57
C ALA A 267 1.52 -21.80 -24.05
N SER A 268 1.41 -20.55 -23.59
CA SER A 268 1.29 -20.18 -22.17
C SER A 268 -0.11 -19.68 -21.80
N ASP A 269 -1.12 -19.88 -22.64
CA ASP A 269 -2.49 -19.38 -22.44
C ASP A 269 -2.57 -17.87 -22.10
N GLY A 270 -1.67 -17.09 -22.70
CA GLY A 270 -1.55 -15.65 -22.50
C GLY A 270 -0.82 -15.22 -21.22
N GLU A 271 -0.28 -16.16 -20.43
CA GLU A 271 0.51 -15.86 -19.24
C GLU A 271 1.91 -15.34 -19.61
N VAL A 272 2.16 -14.07 -19.32
CA VAL A 272 3.38 -13.35 -19.74
C VAL A 272 4.63 -13.95 -19.11
N LYS A 273 4.59 -14.28 -17.81
CA LYS A 273 5.74 -14.82 -17.08
C LYS A 273 6.18 -16.16 -17.64
N GLN A 274 5.22 -17.03 -17.96
CA GLN A 274 5.48 -18.34 -18.55
C GLN A 274 5.98 -18.20 -19.99
N ALA A 275 5.41 -17.30 -20.79
CA ALA A 275 5.90 -17.02 -22.15
C ALA A 275 7.35 -16.52 -22.18
N ILE A 276 7.75 -15.68 -21.22
CA ILE A 276 9.16 -15.25 -21.09
C ILE A 276 10.06 -16.44 -20.77
N LEU A 277 9.63 -17.35 -19.89
CA LEU A 277 10.39 -18.54 -19.52
C LEU A 277 10.51 -19.55 -20.67
N VAL A 278 9.46 -19.72 -21.48
CA VAL A 278 9.49 -20.54 -22.71
C VAL A 278 10.60 -20.05 -23.64
N ILE A 279 10.65 -18.74 -23.89
CA ILE A 279 11.63 -18.14 -24.81
C ILE A 279 13.04 -18.18 -24.22
N LEU A 280 13.25 -17.59 -23.04
CA LEU A 280 14.59 -17.44 -22.46
C LEU A 280 15.16 -18.75 -21.91
N GLY A 281 14.28 -19.66 -21.48
CA GLY A 281 14.64 -20.96 -20.94
C GLY A 281 14.74 -22.07 -21.99
N GLY A 282 14.22 -21.85 -23.20
CA GLY A 282 14.19 -22.87 -24.25
C GLY A 282 13.38 -24.11 -23.88
N VAL A 283 12.33 -23.95 -23.09
CA VAL A 283 11.46 -25.04 -22.59
C VAL A 283 10.04 -24.91 -23.13
N ASP A 284 9.27 -26.00 -23.11
CA ASP A 284 7.85 -25.94 -23.48
C ASP A 284 6.99 -25.29 -22.39
N GLY A 285 5.74 -24.97 -22.75
CA GLY A 285 4.77 -24.35 -21.83
C GLY A 285 4.60 -25.14 -20.52
N PRO A 286 4.28 -26.44 -20.55
CA PRO A 286 4.14 -27.26 -19.35
C PRO A 286 5.37 -27.20 -18.44
N THR A 287 6.57 -27.39 -18.99
CA THR A 287 7.83 -27.34 -18.24
C THR A 287 8.05 -25.95 -17.63
N ALA A 288 7.76 -24.88 -18.36
CA ALA A 288 7.83 -23.52 -17.83
C ALA A 288 6.87 -23.32 -16.63
N GLY A 289 5.66 -23.88 -16.70
CA GLY A 289 4.70 -23.86 -15.60
C GLY A 289 5.21 -24.58 -14.35
N GLU A 290 5.81 -25.76 -14.52
CA GLU A 290 6.42 -26.53 -13.43
C GLU A 290 7.58 -25.78 -12.78
N LEU A 291 8.50 -25.22 -13.59
CA LEU A 291 9.65 -24.45 -13.10
C LEU A 291 9.22 -23.18 -12.35
N LEU A 292 8.18 -22.49 -12.82
CA LEU A 292 7.61 -21.34 -12.11
C LEU A 292 7.00 -21.76 -10.78
N THR A 293 6.27 -22.88 -10.74
CA THR A 293 5.69 -23.40 -9.51
C THR A 293 6.77 -23.77 -8.50
N ALA A 294 7.81 -24.51 -8.93
CA ALA A 294 8.95 -24.87 -8.09
C ALA A 294 9.71 -23.63 -7.56
N SER A 295 9.71 -22.55 -8.33
CA SER A 295 10.34 -21.27 -7.98
C SER A 295 9.41 -20.28 -7.28
N LYS A 296 8.22 -20.72 -6.82
CA LYS A 296 7.21 -19.88 -6.17
C LYS A 296 6.86 -18.61 -6.99
N GLY A 297 6.80 -18.76 -8.32
CA GLY A 297 6.48 -17.67 -9.24
C GLY A 297 7.62 -16.69 -9.52
N HIS A 298 8.84 -16.90 -8.99
CA HIS A 298 10.00 -16.05 -9.27
C HIS A 298 10.67 -16.42 -10.60
N LEU A 299 10.41 -15.62 -11.64
CA LEU A 299 10.90 -15.88 -13.00
C LEU A 299 12.43 -16.00 -13.08
N ARG A 300 13.18 -15.14 -12.38
CA ARG A 300 14.65 -15.19 -12.42
C ARG A 300 15.21 -16.46 -11.78
N ALA A 301 14.55 -16.99 -10.75
CA ALA A 301 14.94 -18.26 -10.14
C ALA A 301 14.55 -19.45 -11.03
N ALA A 302 13.40 -19.40 -11.69
CA ALA A 302 12.97 -20.42 -12.64
C ALA A 302 13.94 -20.54 -13.82
N LEU A 303 14.42 -19.41 -14.37
CA LEU A 303 15.42 -19.38 -15.43
C LEU A 303 16.75 -20.05 -15.06
N THR A 304 17.13 -20.07 -13.79
CA THR A 304 18.36 -20.77 -13.36
C THR A 304 18.21 -22.29 -13.25
N GLN A 305 16.98 -22.79 -13.30
CA GLN A 305 16.64 -24.21 -13.17
C GLN A 305 16.33 -24.87 -14.53
N THR A 306 16.41 -24.13 -15.63
CA THR A 306 16.16 -24.68 -16.97
C THR A 306 17.27 -25.67 -17.33
N PRO A 307 16.94 -26.82 -17.94
CA PRO A 307 17.94 -27.74 -18.47
C PRO A 307 18.82 -26.99 -19.49
N ARG A 308 20.15 -27.09 -19.35
CA ARG A 308 21.09 -26.57 -20.35
C ARG A 308 21.22 -27.51 -21.54
#